data_AF-A0A1C6RV25-F1
#
_entry.id   AF-A0A1C6RV25-F1
#
_cell.length_a   1.000
_cell.length_b   1.000
_cell.length_c   1.000
_cell.angle_alpha   90.00
_cell.angle_beta   90.00
_cell.angle_gamma   90.00
#
_symmetry.space_group_name_H-M   'P 1'
#
loop_
_entity.id
_entity.type
_entity.pdbx_description
1 polymer ?
#
loop_
_entity_poly.entity_id
_entity_poly.type
_entity_poly.pdbx_seq_one_letter_code
_entity_poly.pdbx_strand_id
1 'polypeptide(L)'
;MALISTDALAGYLLEEAIAFLLSSNGYRLLQDSDADEQALRQAGHGLLVRGRGADHQADVLGDLLMPTPFSLPVRLFVEAKNRGSKVGLAEVRNAHGVIDDVNQQYSTELSTSYRHPLRRYQYRYALFSAAGFKKEAQSYALAQQISLVDLSGPAFEPLIATVERAASLVLAEAVEADLTTFPVRQVRLALRTAFSSAGVEMTATGVPTAGTAGALPADILAFWAARVTAELQDSATGEGLILGFPTAPFILAMQPDSMEDFEAFIAEHGTHIPVDIRFGREGARGDWTITPMADPEAFRLSFGLPGALEAWLLSIPEQQRRRAADARQFLLPTISLFLEDRLVQLRYQPVQAPPRPPSEEEQVEDGAGTDAADTSFLRRNLPARPRQRVRPAVRIVIEDQAERVPREIRGWSVRAAEKLMTVLDNSYPVLAALIRTAARQGGRLEREQVYVIAEFPPDRTLRGLTRPTNRITASFIEQGHLPEEVEYPFQTGYDHGVQATHFTVPPDLVAALRALGPPRGI
;
A
#
# COMPACT_ATOMS: atom_id res chain seq x y z
N MET A 1 9.31 -23.67 24.91
CA MET A 1 8.98 -22.56 23.99
C MET A 1 8.35 -21.48 24.84
N ALA A 2 8.73 -20.21 24.67
CA ALA A 2 8.09 -19.13 25.39
C ALA A 2 6.65 -18.95 24.90
N LEU A 3 5.76 -18.52 25.78
CA LEU A 3 4.43 -18.03 25.40
C LEU A 3 4.57 -16.93 24.34
N ILE A 4 3.58 -16.78 23.46
CA ILE A 4 3.53 -15.71 22.48
C ILE A 4 3.66 -14.34 23.18
N SER A 5 4.35 -13.37 22.56
CA SER A 5 4.38 -12.01 23.12
C SER A 5 3.02 -11.33 22.92
N THR A 6 2.69 -10.37 23.80
CA THR A 6 1.48 -9.54 23.66
C THR A 6 1.42 -8.88 22.29
N ASP A 7 2.52 -8.30 21.81
CA ASP A 7 2.60 -7.66 20.49
C ASP A 7 2.28 -8.62 19.34
N ALA A 8 2.80 -9.85 19.41
CA ALA A 8 2.54 -10.86 18.38
C ALA A 8 1.07 -11.31 18.42
N LEU A 9 0.48 -11.45 19.60
CA LEU A 9 -0.94 -11.76 19.76
C LEU A 9 -1.83 -10.60 19.28
N ALA A 10 -1.48 -9.35 19.59
CA ALA A 10 -2.16 -8.17 19.09
C ALA A 10 -2.07 -8.07 17.56
N GLY A 11 -0.96 -8.51 16.95
CA GLY A 11 -0.85 -8.67 15.50
C GLY A 11 -1.91 -9.64 14.95
N TYR A 12 -2.00 -10.84 15.52
CA TYR A 12 -2.99 -11.83 15.09
C TYR A 12 -4.44 -11.37 15.31
N LEU A 13 -4.72 -10.70 16.42
CA LEU A 13 -6.05 -10.17 16.69
C LEU A 13 -6.43 -9.02 15.73
N LEU A 14 -5.47 -8.19 15.31
CA LEU A 14 -5.70 -7.18 14.28
C LEU A 14 -6.07 -7.83 12.94
N GLU A 15 -5.39 -8.91 12.56
CA GLU A 15 -5.71 -9.68 11.34
C GLU A 15 -7.15 -10.20 11.38
N GLU A 16 -7.59 -10.76 12.51
CA GLU A 16 -8.97 -11.26 12.66
C GLU A 16 -10.01 -10.14 12.71
N ALA A 17 -9.70 -9.00 13.33
CA ALA A 17 -10.56 -7.83 13.29
C ALA A 17 -10.74 -7.32 11.85
N ILE A 18 -9.66 -7.25 11.06
CA ILE A 18 -9.74 -6.87 9.64
C ILE A 18 -10.53 -7.90 8.83
N ALA A 19 -10.37 -9.20 9.12
CA ALA A 19 -11.17 -10.24 8.48
C ALA A 19 -12.67 -10.04 8.72
N PHE A 20 -13.06 -9.78 9.97
CA PHE A 20 -14.45 -9.49 10.34
C PHE A 20 -14.98 -8.24 9.63
N LEU A 21 -14.17 -7.19 9.52
CA LEU A 21 -14.53 -5.99 8.77
C LEU A 21 -14.78 -6.31 7.29
N LEU A 22 -13.92 -7.09 6.65
CA LEU A 22 -14.12 -7.49 5.25
C LEU A 22 -15.40 -8.29 5.05
N SER A 23 -15.71 -9.24 5.95
CA SER A 23 -16.95 -10.02 5.85
C SER A 23 -18.20 -9.16 5.95
N SER A 24 -18.14 -8.10 6.76
CA SER A 24 -19.23 -7.14 6.93
C SER A 24 -19.33 -6.13 5.76
N ASN A 25 -18.34 -6.09 4.88
CA ASN A 25 -18.22 -5.13 3.76
C ASN A 25 -18.23 -5.81 2.39
N GLY A 26 -19.02 -6.89 2.23
CA GLY A 26 -19.28 -7.52 0.93
C GLY A 26 -18.22 -8.52 0.45
N TYR A 27 -17.35 -9.01 1.34
CA TYR A 27 -16.39 -10.07 1.03
C TYR A 27 -16.77 -11.39 1.67
N ARG A 28 -16.63 -12.49 0.93
CA ARG A 28 -16.63 -13.84 1.48
C ARG A 28 -15.19 -14.26 1.81
N LEU A 29 -14.91 -14.46 3.08
CA LEU A 29 -13.60 -14.90 3.54
C LEU A 29 -13.27 -16.33 3.06
N LEU A 30 -11.99 -16.55 2.73
CA LEU A 30 -11.45 -17.85 2.33
C LEU A 30 -10.58 -18.40 3.46
N GLN A 31 -10.94 -19.58 3.96
CA GLN A 31 -10.36 -20.13 5.18
C GLN A 31 -9.70 -21.50 4.97
N ASP A 32 -10.10 -22.22 3.94
CA ASP A 32 -9.62 -23.56 3.62
C ASP A 32 -9.32 -23.69 2.12
N SER A 33 -8.42 -24.59 1.77
CA SER A 33 -8.10 -24.91 0.38
C SER A 33 -9.30 -25.44 -0.40
N ASP A 34 -10.26 -26.10 0.23
CA ASP A 34 -11.45 -26.66 -0.42
C ASP A 34 -12.31 -25.57 -1.10
N ALA A 35 -12.18 -24.31 -0.65
CA ALA A 35 -12.85 -23.18 -1.28
C ALA A 35 -12.38 -22.94 -2.73
N ASP A 36 -11.12 -23.28 -3.04
CA ASP A 36 -10.50 -23.18 -4.35
C ASP A 36 -9.20 -24.00 -4.43
N GLU A 37 -9.30 -25.32 -4.54
CA GLU A 37 -8.16 -26.26 -4.50
C GLU A 37 -7.12 -26.03 -5.62
N GLN A 38 -7.50 -25.28 -6.65
CA GLN A 38 -6.64 -24.94 -7.78
C GLN A 38 -5.71 -23.78 -7.43
N ALA A 39 -6.25 -22.74 -6.79
CA ALA A 39 -5.49 -21.56 -6.39
C ALA A 39 -4.94 -21.65 -4.96
N LEU A 40 -5.51 -22.49 -4.11
CA LEU A 40 -5.23 -22.54 -2.68
C LEU A 40 -4.56 -23.84 -2.27
N ARG A 41 -3.73 -23.74 -1.23
CA ARG A 41 -3.06 -24.89 -0.62
C ARG A 41 -3.03 -24.70 0.89
N GLN A 42 -3.48 -25.71 1.62
CA GLN A 42 -3.30 -25.74 3.06
C GLN A 42 -1.84 -26.05 3.41
N ALA A 43 -1.24 -25.24 4.28
CA ALA A 43 0.06 -25.49 4.87
C ALA A 43 -0.02 -25.45 6.40
N GLY A 44 0.99 -26.00 7.09
CA GLY A 44 1.00 -26.11 8.56
C GLY A 44 0.86 -24.76 9.30
N HIS A 45 1.18 -23.64 8.65
CA HIS A 45 1.13 -22.30 9.22
C HIS A 45 0.00 -21.41 8.66
N GLY A 46 -0.83 -21.89 7.72
CA GLY A 46 -1.91 -21.09 7.14
C GLY A 46 -2.35 -21.53 5.76
N LEU A 47 -3.24 -20.72 5.18
CA LEU A 47 -3.70 -20.86 3.80
C LEU A 47 -2.72 -20.17 2.87
N LEU A 48 -2.22 -20.89 1.87
CA LEU A 48 -1.33 -20.36 0.84
C LEU A 48 -2.09 -20.18 -0.48
N VAL A 49 -1.73 -19.13 -1.21
CA VAL A 49 -2.18 -18.85 -2.57
C VAL A 49 -1.05 -19.21 -3.53
N ARG A 50 -1.34 -20.04 -4.52
CA ARG A 50 -0.36 -20.45 -5.52
C ARG A 50 -0.09 -19.32 -6.50
N GLY A 51 1.14 -18.82 -6.51
CA GLY A 51 1.67 -17.95 -7.57
C GLY A 51 2.29 -18.77 -8.71
N ARG A 52 2.71 -18.07 -9.77
CA ARG A 52 3.45 -18.69 -10.88
C ARG A 52 4.84 -19.16 -10.45
N GLY A 53 5.52 -18.39 -9.60
CA GLY A 53 6.89 -18.63 -9.15
C GLY A 53 6.96 -19.20 -7.73
N ALA A 54 6.06 -18.80 -6.83
CA ALA A 54 6.05 -19.28 -5.45
C ALA A 54 4.64 -19.34 -4.84
N ASP A 55 4.49 -20.11 -3.76
CA ASP A 55 3.30 -20.07 -2.91
C ASP A 55 3.39 -18.88 -1.94
N HIS A 56 2.31 -18.12 -1.77
CA HIS A 56 2.25 -16.89 -0.97
C HIS A 56 1.25 -17.01 0.18
N GLN A 57 1.64 -16.58 1.37
CA GLN A 57 0.76 -16.54 2.54
C GLN A 57 0.00 -15.21 2.62
N ALA A 58 -1.31 -15.27 2.83
CA ALA A 58 -2.13 -14.11 3.17
C ALA A 58 -2.47 -14.13 4.66
N ASP A 59 -2.51 -12.96 5.29
CA ASP A 59 -3.07 -12.84 6.64
C ASP A 59 -4.60 -13.03 6.56
N VAL A 60 -5.21 -12.34 5.59
CA VAL A 60 -6.63 -12.48 5.24
C VAL A 60 -6.80 -12.54 3.73
N LEU A 61 -7.72 -13.40 3.28
CA LEU A 61 -8.06 -13.58 1.87
C LEU A 61 -9.59 -13.57 1.72
N GLY A 62 -10.11 -12.79 0.79
CA GLY A 62 -11.57 -12.66 0.60
C GLY A 62 -11.97 -12.49 -0.86
N ASP A 63 -13.08 -13.12 -1.24
CA ASP A 63 -13.71 -12.94 -2.55
C ASP A 63 -14.78 -11.86 -2.46
N LEU A 64 -14.70 -10.85 -3.33
CA LEU A 64 -15.75 -9.85 -3.46
C LEU A 64 -17.03 -10.55 -3.97
N LEU A 65 -18.14 -10.41 -3.23
CA LEU A 65 -19.42 -11.05 -3.57
C LEU A 65 -20.19 -10.34 -4.70
N MET A 66 -19.66 -9.23 -5.20
CA MET A 66 -20.26 -8.47 -6.29
C MET A 66 -19.72 -8.91 -7.67
N PRO A 67 -20.59 -9.13 -8.66
CA PRO A 67 -20.16 -9.31 -10.05
C PRO A 67 -19.42 -8.07 -10.56
N THR A 68 -18.27 -8.27 -11.20
CA THR A 68 -17.50 -7.23 -11.88
C THR A 68 -17.64 -7.39 -13.40
N PRO A 69 -18.55 -6.64 -14.06
CA PRO A 69 -18.78 -6.80 -15.51
C PRO A 69 -17.49 -6.60 -16.31
N PHE A 70 -17.30 -7.43 -17.35
CA PHE A 70 -16.12 -7.40 -18.23
C PHE A 70 -14.78 -7.59 -17.51
N SER A 71 -14.78 -8.13 -16.29
CA SER A 71 -13.57 -8.43 -15.51
C SER A 71 -13.63 -9.85 -14.93
N LEU A 72 -12.52 -10.27 -14.33
CA LEU A 72 -12.51 -11.46 -13.47
C LEU A 72 -13.13 -11.12 -12.11
N PRO A 73 -13.73 -12.10 -11.41
CA PRO A 73 -14.07 -11.96 -10.00
C PRO A 73 -12.86 -11.44 -9.20
N VAL A 74 -13.10 -10.53 -8.26
CA VAL A 74 -12.02 -9.91 -7.48
C VAL A 74 -11.76 -10.71 -6.22
N ARG A 75 -10.50 -11.08 -6.00
CA ARG A 75 -10.03 -11.68 -4.75
C ARG A 75 -9.05 -10.71 -4.09
N LEU A 76 -9.34 -10.31 -2.86
CA LEU A 76 -8.52 -9.38 -2.10
C LEU A 76 -7.55 -10.15 -1.21
N PHE A 77 -6.26 -9.86 -1.40
CA PHE A 77 -5.15 -10.28 -0.57
C PHE A 77 -4.90 -9.18 0.47
N VAL A 78 -4.92 -9.53 1.74
CA VAL A 78 -4.76 -8.57 2.83
C VAL A 78 -3.60 -8.97 3.72
N GLU A 79 -2.77 -7.99 4.04
CA GLU A 79 -1.69 -8.09 5.01
C GLU A 79 -1.80 -6.95 6.01
N ALA A 80 -1.69 -7.28 7.29
CA ALA A 80 -1.84 -6.34 8.40
C ALA A 80 -0.54 -6.22 9.18
N LYS A 81 -0.17 -4.98 9.53
CA LYS A 81 1.04 -4.68 10.30
C LYS A 81 0.68 -3.91 11.58
N ASN A 82 0.64 -4.65 12.68
CA ASN A 82 0.59 -4.07 14.02
C ASN A 82 2.00 -3.87 14.57
N ARG A 83 2.64 -2.74 14.22
CA ARG A 83 3.99 -2.39 14.67
C ARG A 83 4.04 -0.91 15.01
N GLY A 84 4.88 -0.52 15.97
CA GLY A 84 5.09 0.90 16.31
C GLY A 84 5.87 1.72 15.26
N SER A 85 6.34 1.09 14.18
CA SER A 85 7.10 1.77 13.12
C SER A 85 6.38 1.70 11.77
N LYS A 86 6.53 2.78 10.99
CA LYS A 86 5.90 2.91 9.66
C LYS A 86 6.36 1.83 8.69
N VAL A 87 5.39 1.26 7.98
CA VAL A 87 5.61 0.30 6.89
C VAL A 87 6.42 0.96 5.77
N GLY A 88 7.43 0.24 5.29
CA GLY A 88 8.40 0.73 4.34
C GLY A 88 8.13 0.30 2.90
N LEU A 89 9.05 0.69 2.02
CA LEU A 89 8.98 0.38 0.59
C LEU A 89 9.20 -1.13 0.32
N ALA A 90 9.93 -1.83 1.18
CA ALA A 90 10.20 -3.25 1.02
C ALA A 90 8.90 -4.07 1.09
N GLU A 91 8.04 -3.76 2.05
CA GLU A 91 6.75 -4.43 2.23
C GLU A 91 5.80 -4.16 1.05
N VAL A 92 5.72 -2.92 0.56
CA VAL A 92 4.88 -2.61 -0.61
C VAL A 92 5.41 -3.26 -1.90
N ARG A 93 6.73 -3.36 -2.06
CA ARG A 93 7.34 -4.10 -3.19
C ARG A 93 7.07 -5.59 -3.10
N ASN A 94 7.10 -6.16 -1.90
CA ASN A 94 6.70 -7.53 -1.68
C ASN A 94 5.24 -7.74 -2.10
N ALA A 95 4.32 -6.89 -1.63
CA ALA A 95 2.92 -6.93 -2.01
C ALA A 95 2.71 -6.88 -3.55
N HIS A 96 3.44 -5.99 -4.24
CA HIS A 96 3.41 -5.93 -5.70
C HIS A 96 3.90 -7.22 -6.35
N GLY A 97 5.04 -7.76 -5.89
CA GLY A 97 5.58 -9.03 -6.39
C GLY A 97 4.62 -10.20 -6.19
N VAL A 98 3.96 -10.28 -5.03
CA VAL A 98 2.91 -11.28 -4.75
C VAL A 98 1.77 -11.16 -5.75
N ILE A 99 1.22 -9.96 -5.96
CA ILE A 99 0.10 -9.74 -6.88
C ILE A 99 0.43 -10.07 -8.32
N ASP A 100 1.62 -9.66 -8.77
CA ASP A 100 2.07 -9.99 -10.12
C ASP A 100 2.22 -11.50 -10.28
N ASP A 101 2.78 -12.18 -9.28
CA ASP A 101 3.00 -13.62 -9.35
C ASP A 101 1.70 -14.43 -9.34
N VAL A 102 0.73 -14.07 -8.49
CA VAL A 102 -0.57 -14.77 -8.42
C VAL A 102 -1.48 -14.44 -9.61
N ASN A 103 -1.45 -13.22 -10.13
CA ASN A 103 -2.24 -12.86 -11.33
C ASN A 103 -1.64 -13.45 -12.61
N GLN A 104 -0.34 -13.71 -12.64
CA GLN A 104 0.34 -14.38 -13.75
C GLN A 104 0.34 -15.90 -13.62
N GLN A 105 -0.40 -16.46 -12.65
CA GLN A 105 -0.51 -17.91 -12.51
C GLN A 105 -1.40 -18.50 -13.62
N TYR A 106 -0.81 -18.71 -14.78
CA TYR A 106 -1.42 -19.34 -15.96
C TYR A 106 -1.08 -20.83 -15.99
N SER A 107 -1.44 -21.58 -14.94
CA SER A 107 -1.06 -23.01 -14.90
C SER A 107 -1.75 -23.78 -16.04
N THR A 108 -0.96 -24.17 -17.04
CA THR A 108 -1.34 -25.11 -18.09
C THR A 108 -1.24 -26.56 -17.61
N GLU A 109 -0.42 -26.86 -16.61
CA GLU A 109 -0.28 -28.20 -16.01
C GLU A 109 -1.51 -28.61 -15.17
N LEU A 110 -2.17 -27.67 -14.50
CA LEU A 110 -3.46 -27.94 -13.85
C LEU A 110 -4.57 -28.12 -14.90
N SER A 111 -4.47 -27.47 -16.06
CA SER A 111 -5.48 -27.58 -17.12
C SER A 111 -5.54 -28.97 -17.78
N THR A 112 -4.45 -29.74 -17.76
CA THR A 112 -4.43 -31.12 -18.26
C THR A 112 -4.96 -32.12 -17.24
N SER A 113 -4.90 -31.79 -15.94
CA SER A 113 -5.36 -32.66 -14.85
C SER A 113 -6.83 -32.42 -14.48
N TYR A 114 -7.32 -31.18 -14.62
CA TYR A 114 -8.69 -30.80 -14.31
C TYR A 114 -9.56 -30.72 -15.58
N ARG A 115 -10.63 -31.52 -15.63
CA ARG A 115 -11.62 -31.52 -16.75
C ARG A 115 -12.54 -30.29 -16.78
N HIS A 116 -12.26 -29.26 -15.99
CA HIS A 116 -13.10 -28.07 -15.82
C HIS A 116 -12.30 -26.78 -16.07
N PRO A 117 -12.95 -25.71 -16.57
CA PRO A 117 -12.32 -24.40 -16.72
C PRO A 117 -11.74 -23.92 -15.38
N LEU A 118 -10.49 -23.43 -15.40
CA LEU A 118 -9.84 -22.87 -14.22
C LEU A 118 -10.63 -21.66 -13.71
N ARG A 119 -10.96 -21.64 -12.41
CA ARG A 119 -11.50 -20.43 -11.77
C ARG A 119 -10.38 -19.40 -11.72
N ARG A 120 -10.61 -18.24 -12.34
CA ARG A 120 -9.65 -17.14 -12.39
C ARG A 120 -10.18 -15.95 -11.62
N TYR A 121 -9.28 -15.28 -10.92
CA TYR A 121 -9.56 -14.09 -10.16
C TYR A 121 -8.61 -12.97 -10.58
N GLN A 122 -9.09 -11.74 -10.48
CA GLN A 122 -8.22 -10.58 -10.42
C GLN A 122 -7.84 -10.38 -8.96
N TYR A 123 -6.60 -10.73 -8.61
CA TYR A 123 -6.07 -10.46 -7.29
C TYR A 123 -5.76 -8.98 -7.13
N ARG A 124 -6.19 -8.41 -6.00
CA ARG A 124 -5.85 -7.07 -5.52
C ARG A 124 -5.20 -7.18 -4.15
N TYR A 125 -4.41 -6.18 -3.75
CA TYR A 125 -3.72 -6.17 -2.46
C TYR A 125 -4.11 -4.97 -1.63
N ALA A 126 -4.37 -5.20 -0.33
CA ALA A 126 -4.49 -4.16 0.67
C ALA A 126 -3.50 -4.39 1.82
N LEU A 127 -2.75 -3.34 2.15
CA LEU A 127 -1.87 -3.28 3.32
C LEU A 127 -2.50 -2.41 4.39
N PHE A 128 -2.65 -2.95 5.60
CA PHE A 128 -3.10 -2.24 6.78
C PHE A 128 -1.91 -1.97 7.71
N SER A 129 -1.81 -0.76 8.26
CA SER A 129 -0.70 -0.41 9.17
C SER A 129 -1.18 0.42 10.36
N ALA A 130 -0.92 -0.06 11.58
CA ALA A 130 -1.21 0.65 12.83
C ALA A 130 -0.36 1.93 13.01
N ALA A 131 0.87 1.95 12.48
CA ALA A 131 1.76 3.12 12.54
C ALA A 131 1.77 3.96 11.24
N GLY A 132 1.02 3.54 10.22
CA GLY A 132 0.99 4.15 8.90
C GLY A 132 2.17 3.80 8.00
N PHE A 133 2.40 4.61 6.97
CA PHE A 133 3.33 4.30 5.86
C PHE A 133 4.39 5.38 5.65
N LYS A 134 5.58 4.98 5.17
CA LYS A 134 6.63 5.90 4.71
C LYS A 134 6.25 6.53 3.36
N LYS A 135 6.74 7.74 3.09
CA LYS A 135 6.39 8.50 1.87
C LYS A 135 6.71 7.74 0.58
N GLU A 136 7.88 7.10 0.53
CA GLU A 136 8.31 6.33 -0.65
C GLU A 136 7.42 5.10 -0.86
N ALA A 137 6.97 4.47 0.23
CA ALA A 137 6.04 3.34 0.20
C ALA A 137 4.68 3.77 -0.37
N GLN A 138 4.16 4.92 0.07
CA GLN A 138 2.90 5.50 -0.42
C GLN A 138 2.97 5.84 -1.91
N SER A 139 4.04 6.52 -2.35
CA SER A 139 4.23 6.86 -3.76
C SER A 139 4.29 5.62 -4.65
N TYR A 140 4.99 4.57 -4.20
CA TYR A 140 5.10 3.32 -4.94
C TYR A 140 3.77 2.56 -4.96
N ALA A 141 3.07 2.48 -3.82
CA ALA A 141 1.76 1.84 -3.72
C ALA A 141 0.74 2.46 -4.68
N LEU A 142 0.69 3.80 -4.74
CA LEU A 142 -0.19 4.51 -5.66
C LEU A 142 0.15 4.19 -7.12
N ALA A 143 1.44 4.17 -7.48
CA ALA A 143 1.89 3.85 -8.83
C ALA A 143 1.55 2.41 -9.24
N GLN A 144 1.59 1.48 -8.28
CA GLN A 144 1.34 0.05 -8.50
C GLN A 144 -0.08 -0.42 -8.10
N GLN A 145 -0.97 0.51 -7.78
CA GLN A 145 -2.35 0.23 -7.36
C GLN A 145 -2.47 -0.74 -6.18
N ILE A 146 -1.53 -0.65 -5.22
CA ILE A 146 -1.61 -1.34 -3.92
C ILE A 146 -2.41 -0.45 -2.98
N SER A 147 -3.50 -0.98 -2.41
CA SER A 147 -4.32 -0.22 -1.47
C SER A 147 -3.62 -0.11 -0.13
N LEU A 148 -3.46 1.10 0.38
CA LEU A 148 -2.89 1.34 1.72
C LEU A 148 -4.00 1.85 2.64
N VAL A 149 -4.17 1.20 3.78
CA VAL A 149 -5.10 1.59 4.83
C VAL A 149 -4.29 1.98 6.07
N ASP A 150 -4.23 3.29 6.32
CA ASP A 150 -3.48 3.87 7.44
C ASP A 150 -4.38 3.90 8.68
N LEU A 151 -4.06 3.06 9.66
CA LEU A 151 -4.78 2.96 10.93
C LEU A 151 -4.15 3.83 12.02
N SER A 152 -3.20 4.70 11.68
CA SER A 152 -2.55 5.60 12.66
C SER A 152 -3.31 6.91 12.89
N GLY A 153 -4.45 7.09 12.21
CA GLY A 153 -5.35 8.23 12.40
C GLY A 153 -6.19 8.08 13.68
N PRO A 154 -6.62 9.20 14.31
CA PRO A 154 -7.40 9.17 15.55
C PRO A 154 -8.67 8.31 15.48
N ALA A 155 -9.33 8.29 14.31
CA ALA A 155 -10.50 7.46 14.05
C ALA A 155 -10.27 5.97 14.40
N PHE A 156 -9.06 5.45 14.18
CA PHE A 156 -8.75 4.03 14.36
C PHE A 156 -8.17 3.71 15.74
N GLU A 157 -7.92 4.72 16.58
CA GLU A 157 -7.37 4.54 17.93
C GLU A 157 -8.22 3.60 18.79
N PRO A 158 -9.56 3.67 18.81
CA PRO A 158 -10.39 2.74 19.58
C PRO A 158 -10.22 1.27 19.16
N LEU A 159 -10.14 1.02 17.84
CA LEU A 159 -9.94 -0.32 17.29
C LEU A 159 -8.58 -0.88 17.73
N ILE A 160 -7.50 -0.13 17.53
CA ILE A 160 -6.14 -0.55 17.89
C ILE A 160 -6.03 -0.78 19.39
N ALA A 161 -6.53 0.15 20.20
CA ALA A 161 -6.50 0.03 21.66
C ALA A 161 -7.27 -1.20 22.15
N THR A 162 -8.35 -1.58 21.49
CA THR A 162 -9.11 -2.79 21.86
C THR A 162 -8.39 -4.05 21.48
N VAL A 163 -7.83 -4.11 20.28
CA VAL A 163 -6.98 -5.24 19.87
C VAL A 163 -5.85 -5.46 20.87
N GLU A 164 -5.20 -4.39 21.35
CA GLU A 164 -4.12 -4.46 22.35
C GLU A 164 -4.63 -4.88 23.74
N ARG A 165 -5.79 -4.38 24.18
CA ARG A 165 -6.43 -4.80 25.45
C ARG A 165 -6.85 -6.27 25.40
N ALA A 166 -7.53 -6.68 24.34
CA ALA A 166 -7.94 -8.06 24.09
C ALA A 166 -6.74 -9.01 24.07
N ALA A 167 -5.63 -8.62 23.44
CA ALA A 167 -4.39 -9.39 23.45
C ALA A 167 -3.86 -9.58 24.88
N SER A 168 -3.84 -8.50 25.66
CA SER A 168 -3.37 -8.54 27.06
C SER A 168 -4.23 -9.44 27.93
N LEU A 169 -5.56 -9.37 27.77
CA LEU A 169 -6.52 -10.20 28.50
C LEU A 169 -6.40 -11.68 28.14
N VAL A 170 -6.38 -12.00 26.84
CA VAL A 170 -6.22 -13.38 26.37
C VAL A 170 -4.88 -13.97 26.81
N LEU A 171 -3.81 -13.16 26.82
CA LEU A 171 -2.51 -13.63 27.29
C LEU A 171 -2.50 -13.87 28.81
N ALA A 172 -3.11 -12.99 29.60
CA ALA A 172 -3.23 -13.17 31.05
C ALA A 172 -3.96 -14.48 31.39
N GLU A 173 -5.07 -14.75 30.71
CA GLU A 173 -5.85 -15.99 30.88
C GLU A 173 -5.08 -17.23 30.42
N ALA A 174 -4.29 -17.13 29.34
CA ALA A 174 -3.42 -18.21 28.90
C ALA A 174 -2.34 -18.54 29.94
N VAL A 175 -1.83 -17.53 30.66
CA VAL A 175 -0.90 -17.70 31.77
C VAL A 175 -1.60 -18.33 32.98
N GLU A 176 -2.81 -17.89 33.33
CA GLU A 176 -3.61 -18.48 34.41
C GLU A 176 -3.97 -19.96 34.15
N ALA A 177 -4.20 -20.32 32.89
CA ALA A 177 -4.44 -21.68 32.44
C ALA A 177 -3.16 -22.56 32.33
N ASP A 178 -2.00 -22.04 32.74
CA ASP A 178 -0.68 -22.72 32.72
C ASP A 178 -0.32 -23.27 31.33
N LEU A 179 -0.66 -22.53 30.27
CA LEU A 179 -0.30 -22.91 28.92
C LEU A 179 1.22 -22.78 28.71
N THR A 180 1.83 -23.82 28.15
CA THR A 180 3.25 -23.80 27.76
C THR A 180 3.47 -23.33 26.33
N THR A 181 2.42 -23.36 25.50
CA THR A 181 2.39 -22.89 24.12
C THR A 181 1.03 -22.25 23.81
N PHE A 182 1.03 -21.18 23.02
CA PHE A 182 -0.22 -20.50 22.65
C PHE A 182 -0.83 -21.11 21.38
N PRO A 183 -2.07 -21.62 21.40
CA PRO A 183 -2.67 -22.31 20.27
C PRO A 183 -3.29 -21.35 19.25
N VAL A 184 -2.45 -20.57 18.56
CA VAL A 184 -2.86 -19.51 17.59
C VAL A 184 -3.95 -19.99 16.64
N ARG A 185 -3.79 -21.18 16.04
CA ARG A 185 -4.77 -21.73 15.08
C ARG A 185 -6.15 -21.98 15.70
N GLN A 186 -6.20 -22.44 16.94
CA GLN A 186 -7.47 -22.72 17.63
C GLN A 186 -8.18 -21.42 17.98
N VAL A 187 -7.43 -20.43 18.49
CA VAL A 187 -7.97 -19.10 18.80
C VAL A 187 -8.49 -18.42 17.55
N ARG A 188 -7.73 -18.45 16.45
CA ARG A 188 -8.16 -17.93 15.13
C ARG A 188 -9.47 -18.58 14.66
N LEU A 189 -9.56 -19.91 14.74
CA LEU A 189 -10.79 -20.62 14.33
C LEU A 189 -11.98 -20.26 15.22
N ALA A 190 -11.78 -20.16 16.53
CA ALA A 190 -12.81 -19.79 17.48
C ALA A 190 -13.33 -18.36 17.24
N LEU A 191 -12.42 -17.39 17.03
CA LEU A 191 -12.77 -16.01 16.69
C LEU A 191 -13.57 -15.93 15.39
N ARG A 192 -13.12 -16.59 14.32
CA ARG A 192 -13.85 -16.62 13.03
C ARG A 192 -15.24 -17.23 13.18
N THR A 193 -15.39 -18.25 14.01
CA THR A 193 -16.69 -18.87 14.30
C THR A 193 -17.60 -17.92 15.08
N ALA A 194 -17.07 -17.25 16.11
CA ALA A 194 -17.80 -16.26 16.89
C ALA A 194 -18.25 -15.07 16.01
N PHE A 195 -17.38 -14.55 15.16
CA PHE A 195 -17.71 -13.51 14.19
C PHE A 195 -18.77 -13.94 13.16
N SER A 196 -18.73 -15.19 12.69
CA SER A 196 -19.74 -15.70 11.74
C SER A 196 -21.12 -15.88 12.40
N SER A 197 -21.14 -16.32 13.66
CA SER A 197 -22.37 -16.52 14.44
C SER A 197 -22.98 -15.22 14.97
N ALA A 198 -22.19 -14.15 15.05
CA ALA A 198 -22.70 -12.82 15.35
C ALA A 198 -23.60 -12.23 14.24
N GLY A 199 -23.59 -12.78 13.02
CA GLY A 199 -24.35 -12.27 11.86
C GLY A 199 -25.47 -13.16 11.30
N VAL A 200 -25.60 -14.44 11.71
CA VAL A 200 -26.60 -15.38 11.17
C VAL A 200 -27.05 -16.39 12.24
N GLU A 201 -28.37 -16.62 12.38
CA GLU A 201 -28.93 -17.72 13.18
C GLU A 201 -28.35 -19.07 12.73
N MET A 202 -27.82 -19.83 13.70
CA MET A 202 -27.05 -21.07 13.50
C MET A 202 -27.67 -22.06 12.51
N THR A 203 -26.84 -22.54 11.57
CA THR A 203 -26.83 -23.96 11.22
C THR A 203 -25.49 -24.56 11.61
N ALA A 204 -25.53 -25.40 12.63
CA ALA A 204 -24.36 -25.98 13.28
C ALA A 204 -23.71 -27.05 12.40
N THR A 205 -22.45 -26.86 12.00
CA THR A 205 -21.57 -27.99 11.67
C THR A 205 -20.12 -27.72 12.10
N GLY A 206 -19.69 -28.43 13.15
CA GLY A 206 -18.35 -29.00 13.24
C GLY A 206 -17.25 -28.18 13.93
N VAL A 207 -17.27 -28.06 15.26
CA VAL A 207 -16.03 -27.81 16.03
C VAL A 207 -15.28 -29.15 16.15
N PRO A 208 -14.03 -29.29 15.66
CA PRO A 208 -13.29 -30.53 15.81
C PRO A 208 -12.79 -30.67 17.25
N THR A 209 -13.44 -31.52 18.02
CA THR A 209 -12.89 -32.10 19.25
C THR A 209 -11.90 -33.19 18.90
N ALA A 210 -10.61 -32.89 18.96
CA ALA A 210 -9.59 -33.93 19.07
C ALA A 210 -8.40 -33.43 19.90
N GLY A 211 -8.28 -33.99 21.11
CA GLY A 211 -7.21 -33.73 22.05
C GLY A 211 -5.84 -34.03 21.46
N THR A 212 -4.99 -33.02 21.52
CA THR A 212 -3.54 -33.16 21.48
C THR A 212 -3.00 -32.30 22.63
N ALA A 213 -1.95 -32.76 23.29
CA ALA A 213 -1.34 -32.02 24.39
C ALA A 213 -0.99 -30.59 23.91
N GLY A 214 -1.61 -29.58 24.53
CA GLY A 214 -1.52 -28.17 24.10
C GLY A 214 -2.80 -27.58 23.48
N ALA A 215 -3.91 -28.32 23.45
CA ALA A 215 -5.23 -27.78 23.06
C ALA A 215 -5.95 -27.15 24.25
N LEU A 216 -6.50 -25.95 24.06
CA LEU A 216 -7.37 -25.33 25.05
C LEU A 216 -8.74 -26.05 25.08
N PRO A 217 -9.36 -26.18 26.27
CA PRO A 217 -10.76 -26.58 26.37
C PRO A 217 -11.67 -25.71 25.49
N ALA A 218 -12.65 -26.35 24.84
CA ALA A 218 -13.51 -25.68 23.85
C ALA A 218 -14.38 -24.57 24.47
N ASP A 219 -14.76 -24.72 25.74
CA ASP A 219 -15.45 -23.72 26.56
C ASP A 219 -14.59 -22.49 26.81
N ILE A 220 -13.30 -22.65 27.12
CA ILE A 220 -12.37 -21.53 27.28
C ILE A 220 -12.18 -20.79 25.96
N LEU A 221 -11.98 -21.53 24.85
CA LEU A 221 -11.86 -20.93 23.52
C LEU A 221 -13.12 -20.18 23.10
N ALA A 222 -14.30 -20.75 23.35
CA ALA A 222 -15.57 -20.12 23.05
C ALA A 222 -15.78 -18.87 23.91
N PHE A 223 -15.45 -18.93 25.21
CA PHE A 223 -15.54 -17.80 26.11
C PHE A 223 -14.61 -16.65 25.69
N TRP A 224 -13.35 -16.94 25.38
CA TRP A 224 -12.40 -15.92 24.89
C TRP A 224 -12.86 -15.34 23.56
N ALA A 225 -13.28 -16.18 22.61
CA ALA A 225 -13.75 -15.72 21.32
C ALA A 225 -14.99 -14.84 21.47
N ALA A 226 -15.97 -15.25 22.27
CA ALA A 226 -17.16 -14.46 22.55
C ALA A 226 -16.81 -13.13 23.23
N ARG A 227 -15.89 -13.12 24.20
CA ARG A 227 -15.45 -11.89 24.87
C ARG A 227 -14.70 -10.96 23.93
N VAL A 228 -13.79 -11.48 23.10
CA VAL A 228 -13.05 -10.66 22.13
C VAL A 228 -13.96 -10.16 21.02
N THR A 229 -14.90 -10.99 20.54
CA THR A 229 -15.94 -10.55 19.60
C THR A 229 -16.83 -9.50 20.23
N ALA A 230 -17.24 -9.67 21.49
CA ALA A 230 -18.01 -8.67 22.23
C ALA A 230 -17.20 -7.39 22.45
N GLU A 231 -15.91 -7.43 22.81
CA GLU A 231 -15.08 -6.23 22.95
C GLU A 231 -14.83 -5.56 21.60
N LEU A 232 -14.60 -6.32 20.53
CA LEU A 232 -14.57 -5.86 19.15
C LEU A 232 -15.97 -5.64 18.57
N GLN A 233 -17.03 -5.74 19.39
CA GLN A 233 -18.38 -5.26 19.14
C GLN A 233 -18.65 -4.00 19.98
N ASP A 234 -18.13 -3.90 21.18
CA ASP A 234 -18.38 -2.80 22.11
C ASP A 234 -17.43 -1.61 21.90
N SER A 235 -16.20 -1.86 21.44
CA SER A 235 -15.16 -0.83 21.37
C SER A 235 -15.02 -0.10 20.03
N ALA A 236 -15.63 -0.63 18.97
CA ALA A 236 -15.52 -0.09 17.62
C ALA A 236 -16.78 -0.32 16.74
N THR A 237 -17.93 -0.72 17.30
CA THR A 237 -18.66 -1.81 16.60
C THR A 237 -20.07 -2.10 17.12
N GLY A 238 -20.78 -1.09 17.61
CA GLY A 238 -22.16 -1.02 17.12
C GLY A 238 -22.14 -0.87 15.58
N GLU A 239 -21.05 -0.31 15.03
CA GLU A 239 -21.10 0.53 13.85
C GLU A 239 -19.78 0.50 13.06
N GLY A 240 -19.51 -0.66 12.46
CA GLY A 240 -18.23 -1.03 11.85
C GLY A 240 -17.57 -0.05 10.88
N LEU A 241 -16.27 -0.25 10.70
CA LEU A 241 -15.52 0.43 9.65
C LEU A 241 -16.16 0.13 8.28
N ILE A 242 -16.51 1.18 7.56
CA ILE A 242 -17.08 1.09 6.23
C ILE A 242 -15.96 1.25 5.21
N LEU A 243 -15.81 0.27 4.33
CA LEU A 243 -14.91 0.35 3.20
C LEU A 243 -15.59 1.06 2.03
N GLY A 244 -15.11 2.27 1.75
CA GLY A 244 -15.52 3.09 0.63
C GLY A 244 -14.61 2.90 -0.58
N PHE A 245 -15.22 2.72 -1.74
CA PHE A 245 -14.59 2.60 -3.05
C PHE A 245 -14.90 3.86 -3.85
N PRO A 246 -14.05 4.91 -3.74
CA PRO A 246 -14.15 6.09 -4.59
C PRO A 246 -13.85 5.74 -6.05
N THR A 247 -14.10 6.69 -6.96
CA THR A 247 -13.65 6.58 -8.37
C THR A 247 -12.12 6.63 -8.52
N ALA A 248 -11.41 6.98 -7.45
CA ALA A 248 -9.96 7.01 -7.40
C ALA A 248 -9.36 5.61 -7.12
N PRO A 249 -8.09 5.35 -7.47
CA PRO A 249 -7.46 4.03 -7.34
C PRO A 249 -6.98 3.75 -5.90
N PHE A 250 -7.82 3.99 -4.91
CA PHE A 250 -7.57 3.69 -3.50
C PHE A 250 -8.87 3.34 -2.78
N ILE A 251 -8.73 2.65 -1.66
CA ILE A 251 -9.85 2.32 -0.75
C ILE A 251 -9.83 3.33 0.40
N LEU A 252 -11.02 3.77 0.81
CA LEU A 252 -11.21 4.57 2.00
C LEU A 252 -11.72 3.67 3.12
N ALA A 253 -11.05 3.75 4.26
CA ALA A 253 -11.58 3.23 5.51
C ALA A 253 -12.30 4.40 6.21
N MET A 254 -13.61 4.29 6.35
CA MET A 254 -14.48 5.34 6.89
C MET A 254 -15.13 4.85 8.18
N GLN A 255 -15.06 5.65 9.23
CA GLN A 255 -15.66 5.35 10.50
C GLN A 255 -16.95 6.16 10.66
N PRO A 256 -18.12 5.53 10.86
CA PRO A 256 -19.31 6.24 11.27
C PRO A 256 -19.24 6.68 12.73
N ASP A 257 -19.84 7.82 13.07
CA ASP A 257 -20.07 8.21 14.47
C ASP A 257 -21.08 7.24 15.13
N SER A 258 -22.08 6.84 14.35
CA SER A 258 -23.11 5.86 14.64
C SER A 258 -23.57 5.25 13.31
N MET A 259 -23.58 3.93 13.18
CA MET A 259 -24.08 3.22 12.01
C MET A 259 -25.51 2.69 12.14
N GLU A 260 -26.15 2.68 13.31
CA GLU A 260 -27.57 2.47 13.48
C GLU A 260 -28.24 3.67 12.83
N ASP A 261 -27.71 4.87 13.12
CA ASP A 261 -28.10 6.10 12.46
C ASP A 261 -27.78 6.07 10.95
N PHE A 262 -26.60 5.56 10.56
CA PHE A 262 -26.25 5.42 9.14
C PHE A 262 -27.19 4.46 8.40
N GLU A 263 -27.36 3.24 8.90
CA GLU A 263 -28.21 2.17 8.38
C GLU A 263 -29.67 2.60 8.33
N ALA A 264 -30.19 3.19 9.41
CA ALA A 264 -31.53 3.76 9.46
C ALA A 264 -31.70 4.84 8.38
N PHE A 265 -30.71 5.73 8.23
CA PHE A 265 -30.73 6.75 7.20
C PHE A 265 -30.74 6.15 5.79
N ILE A 266 -29.88 5.16 5.50
CA ILE A 266 -29.87 4.47 4.19
C ILE A 266 -31.17 3.70 3.97
N ALA A 267 -31.74 3.07 5.00
CA ALA A 267 -33.00 2.35 4.91
C ALA A 267 -34.17 3.28 4.53
N GLU A 268 -34.19 4.50 5.09
CA GLU A 268 -35.20 5.51 4.79
C GLU A 268 -35.00 6.20 3.43
N HIS A 269 -33.76 6.55 3.08
CA HIS A 269 -33.44 7.40 1.92
C HIS A 269 -33.01 6.63 0.66
N GLY A 270 -32.83 5.31 0.78
CA GLY A 270 -32.41 4.44 -0.31
C GLY A 270 -30.89 4.42 -0.53
N THR A 271 -30.45 3.90 -1.67
CA THR A 271 -29.03 3.59 -1.92
C THR A 271 -28.23 4.71 -2.59
N HIS A 272 -28.84 5.85 -2.87
CA HIS A 272 -28.20 6.97 -3.57
C HIS A 272 -28.27 8.21 -2.70
N ILE A 273 -27.24 8.45 -1.90
CA ILE A 273 -27.25 9.50 -0.89
C ILE A 273 -26.43 10.70 -1.36
N PRO A 274 -27.05 11.87 -1.55
CA PRO A 274 -26.33 13.13 -1.69
C PRO A 274 -25.60 13.48 -0.39
N VAL A 275 -24.30 13.72 -0.47
CA VAL A 275 -23.46 14.06 0.68
C VAL A 275 -22.65 15.32 0.44
N ASP A 276 -22.39 16.06 1.52
CA ASP A 276 -21.29 17.01 1.57
C ASP A 276 -20.04 16.31 2.08
N ILE A 277 -18.89 16.74 1.58
CA ILE A 277 -17.58 16.25 2.00
C ILE A 277 -16.77 17.46 2.43
N ARG A 278 -16.29 17.44 3.68
CA ARG A 278 -15.52 18.53 4.28
C ARG A 278 -14.19 18.05 4.79
N PHE A 279 -13.17 18.88 4.60
CA PHE A 279 -11.89 18.71 5.25
C PHE A 279 -11.90 19.52 6.55
N GLY A 280 -11.89 18.81 7.70
CA GLY A 280 -11.87 19.41 9.03
C GLY A 280 -10.48 19.92 9.40
N ARG A 281 -10.40 21.12 9.98
CA ARG A 281 -9.17 21.65 10.60
C ARG A 281 -9.03 21.27 12.07
N GLU A 282 -10.08 20.76 12.70
CA GLU A 282 -10.09 20.41 14.11
C GLU A 282 -9.71 18.93 14.27
N GLY A 283 -8.51 18.71 14.81
CA GLY A 283 -7.90 17.39 14.99
C GLY A 283 -6.41 17.42 14.67
N ALA A 284 -5.61 16.62 15.38
CA ALA A 284 -4.14 16.66 15.31
C ALA A 284 -3.55 16.30 13.92
N ARG A 285 -4.36 15.80 12.97
CA ARG A 285 -3.94 15.43 11.61
C ARG A 285 -4.91 15.82 10.47
N GLY A 286 -6.04 16.48 10.73
CA GLY A 286 -6.99 16.91 9.69
C GLY A 286 -7.76 15.73 9.07
N ASP A 287 -8.91 15.42 9.67
CA ASP A 287 -9.76 14.32 9.21
C ASP A 287 -10.83 14.84 8.23
N TRP A 288 -11.12 14.03 7.20
CA TRP A 288 -12.20 14.30 6.27
C TRP A 288 -13.51 13.77 6.84
N THR A 289 -14.60 14.50 6.60
CA THR A 289 -15.93 14.16 7.07
C THR A 289 -16.91 14.09 5.91
N ILE A 290 -17.83 13.14 5.97
CA ILE A 290 -18.97 12.98 5.07
C ILE A 290 -20.23 13.13 5.90
N THR A 291 -21.14 13.97 5.45
CA THR A 291 -22.45 14.21 6.08
C THR A 291 -23.52 14.28 5.00
N PRO A 292 -24.73 13.76 5.20
CA PRO A 292 -25.76 13.82 4.17
C PRO A 292 -26.28 15.25 3.97
N MET A 293 -26.72 15.55 2.75
CA MET A 293 -27.23 16.89 2.40
C MET A 293 -28.62 17.18 2.96
N ALA A 294 -29.44 16.14 3.18
CA ALA A 294 -30.81 16.27 3.65
C ALA A 294 -30.87 16.71 5.12
N ASP A 295 -30.04 16.08 5.96
CA ASP A 295 -29.90 16.40 7.38
C ASP A 295 -28.45 16.15 7.83
N PRO A 296 -27.59 17.19 7.89
CA PRO A 296 -26.18 17.03 8.20
C PRO A 296 -25.86 16.36 9.54
N GLU A 297 -26.81 16.31 10.47
CA GLU A 297 -26.65 15.67 11.78
C GLU A 297 -27.14 14.20 11.79
N ALA A 298 -27.78 13.73 10.71
CA ALA A 298 -28.34 12.38 10.66
C ALA A 298 -27.29 11.28 10.66
N PHE A 299 -26.14 11.51 10.03
CA PHE A 299 -24.95 10.67 10.22
C PHE A 299 -23.68 11.44 9.86
N ARG A 300 -22.56 10.99 10.41
CA ARG A 300 -21.23 11.46 10.03
C ARG A 300 -20.29 10.28 9.80
N LEU A 301 -19.55 10.32 8.70
CA LEU A 301 -18.45 9.40 8.45
C LEU A 301 -17.12 10.17 8.46
N SER A 302 -16.15 9.68 9.21
CA SER A 302 -14.82 10.24 9.33
C SER A 302 -13.79 9.36 8.63
N PHE A 303 -12.86 9.94 7.86
CA PHE A 303 -11.83 9.18 7.17
C PHE A 303 -10.54 9.98 6.94
N GLY A 304 -9.43 9.25 6.81
CA GLY A 304 -8.15 9.79 6.36
C GLY A 304 -7.93 9.58 4.86
N LEU A 305 -7.26 10.52 4.20
CA LEU A 305 -6.77 10.28 2.84
C LEU A 305 -5.45 9.48 2.88
N PRO A 306 -5.16 8.66 1.86
CA PRO A 306 -3.85 8.04 1.74
C PRO A 306 -2.73 9.09 1.79
N GLY A 307 -1.68 8.85 2.58
CA GLY A 307 -0.74 9.91 2.96
C GLY A 307 -0.01 10.64 1.82
N ALA A 308 0.13 10.04 0.63
CA ALA A 308 0.66 10.76 -0.55
C ALA A 308 -0.32 11.83 -1.05
N LEU A 309 -1.62 11.54 -1.00
CA LEU A 309 -2.69 12.46 -1.37
C LEU A 309 -2.90 13.52 -0.30
N GLU A 310 -2.81 13.13 0.97
CA GLU A 310 -2.82 14.05 2.11
C GLU A 310 -1.62 15.03 2.03
N ALA A 311 -0.39 14.51 1.84
CA ALA A 311 0.79 15.35 1.65
C ALA A 311 0.67 16.26 0.42
N TRP A 312 0.08 15.77 -0.68
CA TRP A 312 -0.23 16.62 -1.83
C TRP A 312 -1.22 17.74 -1.46
N LEU A 313 -2.29 17.42 -0.73
CA LEU A 313 -3.30 18.37 -0.29
C LEU A 313 -2.71 19.45 0.63
N LEU A 314 -1.84 19.04 1.55
CA LEU A 314 -1.23 19.88 2.58
C LEU A 314 0.05 20.60 2.13
N SER A 315 0.64 20.23 0.99
CA SER A 315 1.97 20.74 0.58
C SER A 315 2.05 22.23 0.26
N ILE A 316 0.94 22.88 -0.12
CA ILE A 316 0.88 24.33 -0.37
C ILE A 316 -0.32 24.92 0.37
N PRO A 317 -0.13 25.53 1.55
CA PRO A 317 -1.22 26.03 2.39
C PRO A 317 -2.18 26.98 1.66
N GLU A 318 -1.65 27.85 0.80
CA GLU A 318 -2.44 28.81 0.00
C GLU A 318 -3.35 28.13 -1.02
N GLN A 319 -2.95 26.95 -1.52
CA GLN A 319 -3.71 26.17 -2.50
C GLN A 319 -4.56 25.06 -1.84
N GLN A 320 -4.46 24.87 -0.53
CA GLN A 320 -5.11 23.76 0.18
C GLN A 320 -6.63 23.74 -0.06
N ARG A 321 -7.30 24.91 -0.03
CA ARG A 321 -8.74 25.00 -0.30
C ARG A 321 -9.10 24.57 -1.73
N ARG A 322 -8.29 25.00 -2.71
CA ARG A 322 -8.48 24.64 -4.11
C ARG A 322 -8.24 23.15 -4.31
N ARG A 323 -7.15 22.60 -3.76
CA ARG A 323 -6.84 21.17 -3.84
C ARG A 323 -7.85 20.29 -3.12
N ALA A 324 -8.42 20.75 -2.01
CA ALA A 324 -9.53 20.07 -1.36
C ALA A 324 -10.82 20.13 -2.20
N ALA A 325 -11.08 21.22 -2.92
CA ALA A 325 -12.16 21.27 -3.90
C ALA A 325 -11.90 20.29 -5.06
N ASP A 326 -10.69 20.27 -5.62
CA ASP A 326 -10.28 19.36 -6.68
C ASP A 326 -10.39 17.89 -6.23
N ALA A 327 -9.95 17.55 -5.01
CA ALA A 327 -10.06 16.20 -4.46
C ALA A 327 -11.54 15.75 -4.36
N ARG A 328 -12.43 16.62 -3.86
CA ARG A 328 -13.87 16.32 -3.80
C ARG A 328 -14.48 16.11 -5.18
N GLN A 329 -14.08 16.93 -6.14
CA GLN A 329 -14.65 16.90 -7.49
C GLN A 329 -14.11 15.74 -8.36
N PHE A 330 -12.83 15.39 -8.23
CA PHE A 330 -12.18 14.44 -9.13
C PHE A 330 -11.86 13.09 -8.50
N LEU A 331 -11.63 13.03 -7.19
CA LEU A 331 -11.26 11.79 -6.49
C LEU A 331 -12.43 11.21 -5.70
N LEU A 332 -13.28 12.07 -5.13
CA LEU A 332 -14.41 11.68 -4.28
C LEU A 332 -15.80 12.06 -4.84
N PRO A 333 -16.04 12.15 -6.17
CA PRO A 333 -17.36 12.54 -6.69
C PRO A 333 -18.43 11.49 -6.36
N THR A 334 -18.03 10.23 -6.23
CA THR A 334 -18.89 9.13 -5.79
C THR A 334 -18.04 8.14 -5.02
N ILE A 335 -18.49 7.81 -3.81
CA ILE A 335 -17.93 6.75 -2.97
C ILE A 335 -18.97 5.65 -2.91
N SER A 336 -18.60 4.47 -3.43
CA SER A 336 -19.44 3.28 -3.34
C SER A 336 -19.08 2.49 -2.09
N LEU A 337 -20.04 1.99 -1.35
CA LEU A 337 -19.81 1.12 -0.20
C LEU A 337 -20.83 -0.01 -0.19
N PHE A 338 -20.50 -1.09 0.51
CA PHE A 338 -21.39 -2.21 0.72
C PHE A 338 -21.93 -2.13 2.12
N LEU A 339 -23.25 -2.13 2.22
CA LEU A 339 -23.97 -2.22 3.48
C LEU A 339 -24.88 -3.43 3.36
N GLU A 340 -24.56 -4.47 4.13
CA GLU A 340 -25.13 -5.81 3.96
C GLU A 340 -24.94 -6.30 2.51
N ASP A 341 -26.04 -6.58 1.80
CA ASP A 341 -26.03 -7.01 0.39
C ASP A 341 -26.36 -5.86 -0.59
N ARG A 342 -26.36 -4.61 -0.13
CA ARG A 342 -26.74 -3.45 -0.94
C ARG A 342 -25.52 -2.59 -1.29
N LEU A 343 -25.42 -2.25 -2.57
CA LEU A 343 -24.51 -1.20 -3.03
C LEU A 343 -25.11 0.16 -2.69
N VAL A 344 -24.45 0.91 -1.81
CA VAL A 344 -24.78 2.29 -1.45
C VAL A 344 -23.79 3.23 -2.13
N GLN A 345 -24.28 4.34 -2.67
CA GLN A 345 -23.48 5.37 -3.32
C GLN A 345 -23.63 6.70 -2.61
N LEU A 346 -22.56 7.16 -1.99
CA LEU A 346 -22.44 8.51 -1.46
C LEU A 346 -21.97 9.42 -2.60
N ARG A 347 -22.82 10.35 -3.03
CA ARG A 347 -22.56 11.24 -4.17
C ARG A 347 -22.27 12.64 -3.66
N TYR A 348 -21.05 13.11 -3.88
CA TYR A 348 -20.67 14.45 -3.47
C TYR A 348 -21.50 15.50 -4.22
N GLN A 349 -22.16 16.38 -3.46
CA GLN A 349 -22.83 17.55 -3.99
C GLN A 349 -22.25 18.80 -3.31
N PRO A 350 -21.72 19.76 -4.08
CA PRO A 350 -21.19 20.98 -3.49
C PRO A 350 -22.34 21.79 -2.87
N VAL A 351 -22.22 22.10 -1.57
CA VAL A 351 -23.09 23.07 -0.91
C VAL A 351 -22.89 24.42 -1.60
N GLN A 352 -23.91 24.94 -2.30
CA GLN A 352 -23.87 26.31 -2.78
C GLN A 352 -23.90 27.23 -1.56
N ALA A 353 -22.83 28.00 -1.35
CA ALA A 353 -22.87 29.07 -0.37
C ALA A 353 -23.99 30.05 -0.77
N PRO A 354 -24.85 30.50 0.17
CA PRO A 354 -25.80 31.56 -0.14
C PRO A 354 -25.02 32.78 -0.68
N PRO A 355 -25.56 33.49 -1.69
CA PRO A 355 -24.89 34.65 -2.27
C PRO A 355 -24.57 35.64 -1.15
N ARG A 356 -23.28 35.99 -1.03
CA ARG A 356 -22.83 37.00 -0.07
C ARG A 356 -23.54 38.31 -0.45
N PRO A 357 -24.22 39.00 0.49
CA PRO A 357 -24.69 40.34 0.20
C PRO A 357 -23.48 41.21 -0.17
N PRO A 358 -23.58 42.07 -1.19
CA PRO A 358 -22.47 42.92 -1.60
C PRO A 358 -22.06 43.78 -0.41
N SER A 359 -20.81 43.61 0.04
CA SER A 359 -20.18 44.51 1.00
C SER A 359 -19.95 45.86 0.32
N GLU A 360 -20.26 46.96 1.02
CA GLU A 360 -20.28 48.36 0.55
C GLU A 360 -18.90 48.93 0.13
N GLU A 361 -17.91 48.09 -0.19
CA GLU A 361 -16.57 48.51 -0.61
C GLU A 361 -16.29 48.33 -2.11
N GLU A 362 -17.27 47.90 -2.92
CA GLU A 362 -17.16 47.90 -4.40
C GLU A 362 -17.91 49.09 -5.02
N GLN A 363 -17.54 50.30 -4.64
CA GLN A 363 -17.76 51.49 -5.48
C GLN A 363 -16.49 52.35 -5.44
N VAL A 364 -16.01 52.72 -6.64
CA VAL A 364 -14.75 53.44 -6.95
C VAL A 364 -13.56 52.46 -7.06
N GLU A 365 -13.08 52.08 -8.24
CA GLU A 365 -12.45 52.96 -9.23
C GLU A 365 -12.42 52.30 -10.62
N ASP A 366 -12.92 53.02 -11.63
CA ASP A 366 -12.85 52.68 -13.04
C ASP A 366 -11.58 53.33 -13.61
N GLY A 367 -10.59 52.56 -14.06
CA GLY A 367 -9.31 53.12 -14.52
C GLY A 367 -8.18 52.14 -14.86
N ALA A 368 -8.28 51.50 -16.03
CA ALA A 368 -7.21 51.02 -16.92
C ALA A 368 -5.94 50.35 -16.31
N GLY A 369 -5.80 49.02 -16.49
CA GLY A 369 -4.52 48.33 -16.31
C GLY A 369 -4.53 46.81 -16.51
N THR A 370 -4.49 46.37 -17.78
CA THR A 370 -4.01 45.05 -18.26
C THR A 370 -4.49 43.78 -17.56
N ASP A 371 -5.55 43.21 -18.14
CA ASP A 371 -6.11 41.90 -17.80
C ASP A 371 -5.36 40.76 -18.51
N ALA A 372 -4.79 39.84 -17.74
CA ALA A 372 -4.24 38.58 -18.21
C ALA A 372 -4.72 37.44 -17.29
N ALA A 373 -6.03 37.37 -17.03
CA ALA A 373 -6.64 36.18 -16.46
C ALA A 373 -8.13 36.01 -16.82
N ASP A 374 -8.54 36.41 -18.03
CA ASP A 374 -9.88 36.10 -18.52
C ASP A 374 -9.91 34.74 -19.23
N THR A 375 -10.39 33.70 -18.54
CA THR A 375 -10.67 32.37 -19.13
C THR A 375 -12.18 32.10 -19.26
N SER A 376 -12.96 33.16 -19.49
CA SER A 376 -14.39 33.06 -19.84
C SER A 376 -14.67 32.46 -21.23
N PHE A 377 -13.66 32.04 -21.99
CA PHE A 377 -13.82 31.44 -23.32
C PHE A 377 -13.87 29.90 -23.37
N LEU A 378 -13.60 29.17 -22.27
CA LEU A 378 -13.58 27.69 -22.28
C LEU A 378 -14.92 27.00 -21.98
N ARG A 379 -16.00 27.76 -21.75
CA ARG A 379 -17.37 27.24 -21.70
C ARG A 379 -18.21 27.81 -22.84
N ARG A 380 -18.14 27.17 -24.01
CA ARG A 380 -19.30 26.98 -24.89
C ARG A 380 -18.97 25.99 -26.01
N ASN A 381 -19.69 24.86 -25.95
CA ASN A 381 -20.12 23.98 -27.02
C ASN A 381 -19.39 24.10 -28.37
N LEU A 382 -18.76 23.02 -28.84
CA LEU A 382 -18.85 22.69 -30.26
C LEU A 382 -18.86 21.16 -30.52
N PRO A 383 -19.48 20.76 -31.64
CA PRO A 383 -20.15 19.48 -31.85
C PRO A 383 -19.32 18.49 -32.67
N ALA A 384 -19.98 17.41 -33.10
CA ALA A 384 -19.48 16.29 -33.88
C ALA A 384 -18.58 16.63 -35.09
N ARG A 385 -17.67 15.67 -35.37
CA ARG A 385 -16.82 15.43 -36.57
C ARG A 385 -17.48 15.76 -37.94
N PRO A 386 -16.79 15.76 -39.11
CA PRO A 386 -15.38 15.38 -39.44
C PRO A 386 -14.64 16.33 -40.44
N ARG A 387 -13.32 16.14 -40.65
CA ARG A 387 -12.71 15.83 -41.97
C ARG A 387 -11.18 15.69 -41.94
N GLN A 388 -10.73 14.75 -42.78
CA GLN A 388 -9.37 14.28 -43.03
C GLN A 388 -8.37 15.37 -43.37
N ARG A 389 -7.13 15.23 -42.87
CA ARG A 389 -5.92 15.51 -43.64
C ARG A 389 -4.89 14.39 -43.43
N VAL A 390 -4.55 13.77 -44.55
CA VAL A 390 -3.56 12.73 -44.75
C VAL A 390 -2.16 13.26 -44.39
N ARG A 391 -1.37 12.45 -43.68
CA ARG A 391 0.10 12.58 -43.55
C ARG A 391 0.76 11.28 -43.99
N PRO A 392 1.98 11.34 -44.58
CA PRO A 392 2.50 10.31 -45.45
C PRO A 392 3.03 9.09 -44.68
N ALA A 393 2.98 7.94 -45.34
CA ALA A 393 3.48 6.66 -44.84
C ALA A 393 5.02 6.70 -44.73
N VAL A 394 5.52 6.54 -43.51
CA VAL A 394 6.92 6.14 -43.28
C VAL A 394 6.98 4.62 -43.46
N ARG A 395 7.69 4.16 -44.49
CA ARG A 395 8.09 2.76 -44.66
C ARG A 395 9.02 2.39 -43.52
N ILE A 396 8.56 1.53 -42.61
CA ILE A 396 9.45 0.79 -41.71
C ILE A 396 9.97 -0.40 -42.50
N VAL A 397 11.25 -0.35 -42.87
CA VAL A 397 11.99 -1.53 -43.31
C VAL A 397 12.31 -2.32 -42.05
N ILE A 398 11.77 -3.53 -41.94
CA ILE A 398 12.18 -4.50 -40.94
C ILE A 398 13.48 -5.10 -41.47
N GLU A 399 14.61 -4.67 -40.91
CA GLU A 399 15.84 -5.45 -41.01
C GLU A 399 15.84 -6.49 -39.89
N ASP A 400 15.65 -7.73 -40.33
CA ASP A 400 15.88 -8.95 -39.59
C ASP A 400 17.39 -9.06 -39.29
N GLN A 401 17.76 -8.91 -38.02
CA GLN A 401 19.07 -9.32 -37.49
C GLN A 401 18.82 -10.17 -36.25
N ALA A 402 18.72 -11.47 -36.49
CA ALA A 402 18.87 -12.50 -35.49
C ALA A 402 20.21 -12.39 -34.74
N GLU A 403 20.14 -12.68 -33.44
CA GLU A 403 21.18 -13.25 -32.58
C GLU A 403 22.49 -12.48 -32.32
N ARG A 404 22.59 -11.96 -31.08
CA ARG A 404 23.58 -12.45 -30.10
C ARG A 404 23.14 -12.08 -28.69
N VAL A 405 22.69 -13.08 -27.93
CA VAL A 405 22.63 -13.03 -26.47
C VAL A 405 24.07 -12.85 -25.94
N PRO A 406 24.40 -11.78 -25.20
CA PRO A 406 25.64 -11.75 -24.44
C PRO A 406 25.50 -12.68 -23.23
N ARG A 407 26.46 -13.60 -23.10
CA ARG A 407 26.69 -14.48 -21.95
C ARG A 407 26.49 -13.74 -20.62
N GLU A 408 25.86 -14.42 -19.67
CA GLU A 408 25.71 -14.08 -18.24
C GLU A 408 26.56 -12.88 -17.80
N ILE A 409 25.99 -11.67 -17.85
CA ILE A 409 26.58 -10.50 -17.20
C ILE A 409 26.24 -10.62 -15.71
N ARG A 410 27.09 -11.31 -14.94
CA ARG A 410 26.98 -11.40 -13.48
C ARG A 410 27.58 -10.15 -12.81
N GLY A 411 27.04 -8.97 -13.12
CA GLY A 411 27.46 -7.69 -12.53
C GLY A 411 28.32 -6.80 -13.42
N TRP A 412 29.28 -6.07 -12.85
CA TRP A 412 30.11 -5.10 -13.56
C TRP A 412 31.09 -5.77 -14.55
N SER A 413 30.83 -5.61 -15.84
CA SER A 413 31.80 -5.99 -16.87
C SER A 413 32.92 -4.96 -17.03
N VAL A 414 34.09 -5.38 -17.54
CA VAL A 414 35.23 -4.48 -17.86
C VAL A 414 34.78 -3.30 -18.74
N ARG A 415 33.94 -3.57 -19.74
CA ARG A 415 33.40 -2.56 -20.66
C ARG A 415 32.44 -1.58 -19.97
N ALA A 416 31.60 -2.07 -19.06
CA ALA A 416 30.69 -1.20 -18.31
C ALA A 416 31.45 -0.34 -17.28
N ALA A 417 32.46 -0.91 -16.63
CA ALA A 417 33.36 -0.17 -15.74
C ALA A 417 34.14 0.92 -16.47
N GLU A 418 34.66 0.65 -17.68
CA GLU A 418 35.35 1.65 -18.50
C GLU A 418 34.45 2.84 -18.87
N LYS A 419 33.21 2.55 -19.30
CA LYS A 419 32.21 3.57 -19.58
C LYS A 419 31.87 4.40 -18.35
N LEU A 420 31.69 3.75 -17.19
CA LEU A 420 31.39 4.43 -15.93
C LEU A 420 32.52 5.41 -15.59
N MET A 421 33.77 4.93 -15.63
CA MET A 421 34.93 5.76 -15.32
C MET A 421 35.08 6.92 -16.31
N THR A 422 34.81 6.71 -17.60
CA THR A 422 34.84 7.79 -18.59
C THR A 422 33.82 8.89 -18.27
N VAL A 423 32.59 8.54 -17.88
CA VAL A 423 31.57 9.53 -17.49
C VAL A 423 31.99 10.24 -16.20
N LEU A 424 32.52 9.50 -15.22
CA LEU A 424 32.95 10.05 -13.95
C LEU A 424 34.19 10.95 -14.08
N ASP A 425 35.19 10.57 -14.87
CA ASP A 425 36.39 11.38 -15.09
C ASP A 425 36.03 12.73 -15.73
N ASN A 426 35.03 12.74 -16.63
CA ASN A 426 34.57 13.95 -17.32
C ASN A 426 33.63 14.82 -16.47
N SER A 427 32.73 14.21 -15.69
CA SER A 427 31.63 14.94 -15.04
C SER A 427 31.79 15.05 -13.51
N TYR A 428 32.53 14.13 -12.89
CA TYR A 428 32.66 13.98 -11.44
C TYR A 428 34.07 13.47 -11.04
N PRO A 429 35.15 14.21 -11.36
CA PRO A 429 36.54 13.72 -11.21
C PRO A 429 36.89 13.31 -9.78
N VAL A 430 36.31 13.98 -8.78
CA VAL A 430 36.48 13.62 -7.36
C VAL A 430 35.90 12.22 -7.06
N LEU A 431 34.72 11.88 -7.59
CA LEU A 431 34.13 10.55 -7.42
C LEU A 431 34.92 9.48 -8.17
N ALA A 432 35.47 9.82 -9.34
CA ALA A 432 36.37 8.93 -10.06
C ALA A 432 37.63 8.61 -9.23
N ALA A 433 38.24 9.62 -8.60
CA ALA A 433 39.40 9.44 -7.72
C ALA A 433 39.08 8.56 -6.50
N LEU A 434 37.92 8.76 -5.88
CA LEU A 434 37.45 7.97 -4.73
C LEU A 434 37.23 6.49 -5.11
N ILE A 435 36.52 6.22 -6.21
CA ILE A 435 36.25 4.85 -6.67
C ILE A 435 37.55 4.14 -7.08
N ARG A 436 38.46 4.82 -7.80
CA ARG A 436 39.77 4.26 -8.15
C ARG A 436 40.59 3.93 -6.89
N THR A 437 40.55 4.79 -5.88
CA THR A 437 41.30 4.58 -4.63
C THR A 437 40.72 3.44 -3.81
N ALA A 438 39.39 3.38 -3.66
CA ALA A 438 38.71 2.26 -3.02
C ALA A 438 39.00 0.93 -3.73
N ALA A 439 38.98 0.89 -5.07
CA ALA A 439 39.30 -0.31 -5.84
C ALA A 439 40.75 -0.79 -5.65
N ARG A 440 41.72 0.13 -5.51
CA ARG A 440 43.11 -0.22 -5.15
C ARG A 440 43.21 -0.82 -3.75
N GLN A 441 42.38 -0.35 -2.81
CA GLN A 441 42.33 -0.82 -1.43
C GLN A 441 41.41 -2.05 -1.22
N GLY A 442 40.99 -2.71 -2.29
CA GLY A 442 40.17 -3.93 -2.19
C GLY A 442 38.67 -3.68 -2.05
N GLY A 443 38.21 -2.47 -2.40
CA GLY A 443 36.79 -2.12 -2.46
C GLY A 443 36.26 -1.40 -1.22
N ARG A 444 37.12 -0.91 -0.33
CA ARG A 444 36.72 -0.18 0.88
C ARG A 444 37.54 1.11 1.02
N LEU A 445 36.89 2.15 1.54
CA LEU A 445 37.48 3.46 1.81
C LEU A 445 36.91 4.03 3.10
N GLU A 446 37.74 4.35 4.09
CA GLU A 446 37.29 4.92 5.36
C GLU A 446 36.84 6.38 5.19
N ARG A 447 35.93 6.83 6.07
CA ARG A 447 35.36 8.18 6.01
C ARG A 447 36.42 9.28 5.96
N GLU A 448 37.46 9.17 6.77
CA GLU A 448 38.55 10.16 6.84
C GLU A 448 39.30 10.25 5.51
N GLN A 449 39.49 9.12 4.83
CA GLN A 449 40.15 9.08 3.53
C GLN A 449 39.31 9.79 2.45
N VAL A 450 37.98 9.75 2.55
CA VAL A 450 37.10 10.51 1.64
C VAL A 450 37.34 12.01 1.75
N TYR A 451 37.45 12.53 2.98
CA TYR A 451 37.74 13.96 3.18
C TYR A 451 39.10 14.36 2.61
N VAL A 452 40.13 13.52 2.80
CA VAL A 452 41.48 13.77 2.28
C VAL A 452 41.51 13.73 0.75
N ILE A 453 40.94 12.68 0.12
CA ILE A 453 40.99 12.49 -1.34
C ILE A 453 40.12 13.51 -2.08
N ALA A 454 38.99 13.90 -1.48
CA ALA A 454 38.07 14.87 -2.08
C ALA A 454 38.41 16.32 -1.71
N GLU A 455 39.45 16.55 -0.90
CA GLU A 455 39.83 17.85 -0.35
C GLU A 455 38.64 18.58 0.30
N PHE A 456 37.79 17.82 0.99
CA PHE A 456 36.61 18.36 1.64
C PHE A 456 36.94 18.91 3.03
N PRO A 457 36.34 20.05 3.43
CA PRO A 457 36.40 20.52 4.81
C PRO A 457 35.90 19.44 5.79
N PRO A 458 36.52 19.27 6.97
CA PRO A 458 36.16 18.20 7.91
C PRO A 458 34.72 18.29 8.43
N ASP A 459 34.12 19.48 8.38
CA ASP A 459 32.73 19.78 8.75
C ASP A 459 31.72 19.57 7.62
N ARG A 460 32.18 19.36 6.37
CA ARG A 460 31.28 19.12 5.23
C ARG A 460 30.52 17.82 5.39
N THR A 461 29.21 17.85 5.17
CA THR A 461 28.41 16.62 5.11
C THR A 461 28.73 15.79 3.85
N LEU A 462 28.96 14.49 4.03
CA LEU A 462 29.09 13.52 2.92
C LEU A 462 27.73 12.98 2.44
N ARG A 463 26.61 13.52 2.96
CA ARG A 463 25.26 13.10 2.56
C ARG A 463 25.05 13.38 1.07
N GLY A 464 24.71 12.33 0.33
CA GLY A 464 24.42 12.43 -1.10
C GLY A 464 25.64 12.36 -2.03
N LEU A 465 26.84 12.12 -1.49
CA LEU A 465 28.07 11.93 -2.27
C LEU A 465 27.93 10.84 -3.34
N THR A 466 27.15 9.78 -3.07
CA THR A 466 26.91 8.64 -3.96
C THR A 466 25.81 8.87 -5.00
N ARG A 467 25.08 9.99 -4.94
CA ARG A 467 23.95 10.24 -5.86
C ARG A 467 24.35 10.32 -7.34
N PRO A 468 25.46 10.98 -7.73
CA PRO A 468 25.85 11.05 -9.13
C PRO A 468 26.20 9.69 -9.73
N THR A 469 26.93 8.86 -8.97
CA THR A 469 27.28 7.50 -9.40
C THR A 469 26.04 6.62 -9.55
N ASN A 470 25.08 6.73 -8.64
CA ASN A 470 23.83 5.97 -8.71
C ASN A 470 22.99 6.36 -9.94
N ARG A 471 22.98 7.65 -10.31
CA ARG A 471 22.28 8.14 -11.51
C ARG A 471 22.89 7.61 -12.80
N ILE A 472 24.22 7.61 -12.89
CA ILE A 472 24.94 7.08 -14.07
C ILE A 472 24.68 5.57 -14.21
N THR A 473 24.77 4.83 -13.11
CA THR A 473 24.47 3.39 -13.10
C THR A 473 23.03 3.10 -13.52
N ALA A 474 22.04 3.85 -13.02
CA ALA A 474 20.64 3.71 -13.44
C ALA A 474 20.47 3.91 -14.96
N SER A 475 21.14 4.91 -15.53
CA SER A 475 21.12 5.13 -16.98
C SER A 475 21.77 3.98 -17.77
N PHE A 476 22.82 3.34 -17.24
CA PHE A 476 23.44 2.18 -17.87
C PHE A 476 22.57 0.93 -17.80
N ILE A 477 21.77 0.76 -16.74
CA ILE A 477 20.77 -0.30 -16.63
C ILE A 477 19.67 -0.08 -17.69
N GLU A 478 19.11 1.13 -17.79
CA GLU A 478 18.11 1.49 -18.81
C GLU A 478 18.60 1.26 -20.25
N GLN A 479 19.90 1.46 -20.51
CA GLN A 479 20.53 1.24 -21.82
C GLN A 479 20.96 -0.22 -22.06
N GLY A 480 20.66 -1.13 -21.13
CA GLY A 480 21.03 -2.55 -21.23
C GLY A 480 22.54 -2.80 -21.17
N HIS A 481 23.32 -1.87 -20.59
CA HIS A 481 24.76 -2.01 -20.40
C HIS A 481 25.14 -2.71 -19.09
N LEU A 482 24.22 -2.76 -18.13
CA LEU A 482 24.34 -3.42 -16.83
C LEU A 482 23.05 -4.20 -16.53
N PRO A 483 23.12 -5.30 -15.75
CA PRO A 483 21.94 -6.02 -15.28
C PRO A 483 21.18 -5.19 -14.23
N GLU A 484 19.87 -5.42 -14.11
CA GLU A 484 18.99 -4.68 -13.19
C GLU A 484 19.37 -4.84 -11.71
N GLU A 485 20.00 -5.97 -11.35
CA GLU A 485 20.40 -6.33 -9.99
C GLU A 485 21.85 -5.93 -9.64
N VAL A 486 22.52 -5.11 -10.46
CA VAL A 486 23.92 -4.73 -10.20
C VAL A 486 24.05 -3.86 -8.93
N GLU A 487 25.02 -4.17 -8.08
CA GLU A 487 25.36 -3.31 -6.95
C GLU A 487 25.88 -1.95 -7.44
N TYR A 488 25.43 -0.87 -6.79
CA TYR A 488 25.88 0.48 -7.12
C TYR A 488 27.39 0.66 -6.87
N PRO A 489 28.07 1.45 -7.70
CA PRO A 489 29.53 1.46 -7.79
C PRO A 489 30.23 2.15 -6.61
N PHE A 490 29.48 2.88 -5.78
CA PHE A 490 29.99 3.54 -4.58
C PHE A 490 28.88 3.65 -3.54
N GLN A 491 29.01 2.91 -2.44
CA GLN A 491 27.97 2.78 -1.41
C GLN A 491 28.48 3.27 -0.06
N THR A 492 27.56 3.69 0.82
CA THR A 492 27.86 4.12 2.19
C THR A 492 27.69 2.95 3.16
N GLY A 493 28.71 2.68 3.97
CA GLY A 493 28.66 1.75 5.09
C GLY A 493 28.46 2.45 6.43
N TYR A 494 27.79 1.76 7.36
CA TYR A 494 27.47 2.25 8.69
C TYR A 494 27.82 1.18 9.72
N ASP A 495 28.94 1.36 10.42
CA ASP A 495 29.32 0.43 11.49
C ASP A 495 28.59 0.80 12.80
N HIS A 496 28.45 2.10 13.09
CA HIS A 496 27.76 2.61 14.27
C HIS A 496 27.04 3.94 13.99
N GLY A 497 25.75 4.04 14.34
CA GLY A 497 24.96 5.28 14.27
C GLY A 497 24.49 5.68 12.87
N VAL A 498 24.11 6.95 12.70
CA VAL A 498 23.47 7.49 11.47
C VAL A 498 24.46 8.16 10.49
N GLN A 499 25.76 8.18 10.82
CA GLN A 499 26.80 8.77 9.97
C GLN A 499 27.56 7.67 9.22
N ALA A 500 27.84 7.87 7.93
CA ALA A 500 28.60 6.91 7.13
C ALA A 500 30.03 6.81 7.68
N THR A 501 30.42 5.61 8.12
CA THR A 501 31.75 5.31 8.69
C THR A 501 32.75 4.93 7.61
N HIS A 502 32.30 4.32 6.52
CA HIS A 502 33.14 3.94 5.39
C HIS A 502 32.33 3.93 4.08
N PHE A 503 33.00 3.72 2.96
CA PHE A 503 32.41 3.59 1.63
C PHE A 503 32.94 2.33 0.95
N THR A 504 32.09 1.68 0.15
CA THR A 504 32.43 0.44 -0.53
C THR A 504 32.23 0.52 -2.04
N VAL A 505 33.07 -0.23 -2.77
CA VAL A 505 32.98 -0.50 -4.20
C VAL A 505 32.76 -2.01 -4.36
N PRO A 506 31.73 -2.45 -5.10
CA PRO A 506 31.40 -3.87 -5.26
C PRO A 506 32.57 -4.72 -5.79
N PRO A 507 32.73 -5.98 -5.34
CA PRO A 507 33.88 -6.83 -5.70
C PRO A 507 34.04 -7.07 -7.22
N ASP A 508 32.93 -7.20 -7.94
CA ASP A 508 32.87 -7.35 -9.39
C ASP A 508 33.36 -6.07 -10.11
N LEU A 509 32.98 -4.89 -9.63
CA LEU A 509 33.51 -3.61 -10.12
C LEU A 509 35.00 -3.45 -9.80
N VAL A 510 35.44 -3.86 -8.61
CA VAL A 510 36.86 -3.87 -8.25
C VAL A 510 37.65 -4.76 -9.22
N ALA A 511 37.14 -5.96 -9.52
CA ALA A 511 37.76 -6.87 -10.47
C ALA A 511 37.79 -6.27 -11.90
N ALA A 512 36.69 -5.67 -12.34
CA ALA A 512 36.59 -5.01 -13.64
C ALA A 512 37.56 -3.82 -13.78
N LEU A 513 37.68 -2.98 -12.75
CA LEU A 513 38.60 -1.84 -12.74
C LEU A 513 40.07 -2.27 -12.69
N ARG A 514 40.39 -3.35 -11.98
CA ARG A 514 41.75 -3.93 -11.99
C ARG A 514 42.13 -4.48 -13.36
N ALA A 515 41.17 -5.06 -14.08
CA ALA A 515 41.38 -5.58 -15.42
C ALA A 515 41.65 -4.49 -16.47
N LEU A 516 41.23 -3.24 -16.24
CA LEU A 516 41.55 -2.09 -17.12
C LEU A 516 43.02 -1.65 -17.02
N GLY A 517 43.74 -2.07 -15.98
CA GLY A 517 45.13 -1.65 -15.72
C GLY A 517 45.24 -0.18 -15.25
N PRO A 518 46.45 0.30 -14.89
CA PRO A 518 46.66 1.72 -14.61
C PRO A 518 46.35 2.54 -15.87
N PRO A 519 45.81 3.77 -15.72
CA PRO A 519 45.43 4.60 -16.87
C PRO A 519 46.62 4.74 -17.83
N ARG A 520 46.41 4.38 -19.10
CA ARG A 520 47.33 4.79 -20.17
C ARG A 520 47.22 6.31 -20.29
N GLY A 521 48.34 6.98 -20.06
CA GLY A 521 48.40 8.42 -19.83
C GLY A 521 47.81 9.28 -20.94
N ILE A 522 47.39 10.47 -20.52
CA ILE A 522 47.85 11.72 -21.11
C ILE A 522 48.43 12.54 -19.95
#